data_AF-A0AAJ8LT85-F1
#
_entry.id   AF-A0AAJ8LT85-F1
#
_cell.length_a   1.000
_cell.length_b   1.000
_cell.length_c   1.000
_cell.angle_alpha   90.00
_cell.angle_beta   90.00
_cell.angle_gamma   90.00
#
_symmetry.space_group_name_H-M   'P 1'
#
loop_
_entity.id
_entity.type
_entity.pdbx_description
1 polymer ?
#
loop_
_entity_poly.entity_id
_entity_poly.type
_entity_poly.pdbx_seq_one_letter_code
_entity_poly.pdbx_strand_id
1 'polypeptide(L)'
;MSSRNSTAVPTATTPLLQPSLNRESDRSAGPSRSTSPSRSSEHLHTLIHRSRSRRRERRRKPISPFTPSIHLIPAIFATVLFLAIALIAWDVSSLGNCYLASLCRVLGDNGEKGWWDGQGPYAPYRSMGKGGGQVGLPRGCEVDQVTLLHRHTARYPTTSAGKCMLRALKKLRNREVKIPRHHPELVFLAKADLELKDWVFDGLMDQGRKAAWKSGVDIAKTYKTFLSHAEGVFTRSSGGGRIVETAGYWLEGFRGDKFKLTDKSKLPPADLVIPEDETFNNTLSVHSCPAFESLSPSPGETAQRSLNPLLEPALSRLNTLLRPQPQLEVDDLICLADMCGYDSQAKGTEWIEWSKWCGIFGSEEWEILGYGKDLKRYYEVGEGSTYGPTMGAGYINEVIARLTDTEPIDSTITNRTLDSDERTFPRGGKRFFVDFGHDNEILEILAAMGILKQHRPLPLDQVPLKRTFILSEIVPFGARLTFERIACDMGNWELDPPTEGDGPDRGNDGRKDYVRILINDKVHRVNHLACEQSGLVEHGLCELESYVESQQFATTDVDWGICYDHDK
;
A
#
# COMPACT_ATOMS: atom_id res chain seq x y z
N MET A 1 7.46 -29.55 50.22
CA MET A 1 8.05 -28.76 51.32
C MET A 1 8.13 -27.32 50.82
N SER A 2 7.11 -26.50 51.09
CA SER A 2 7.09 -25.42 52.12
C SER A 2 7.93 -24.20 51.68
N SER A 3 7.48 -22.94 51.63
CA SER A 3 6.28 -22.28 52.16
C SER A 3 6.13 -20.84 51.59
N ARG A 4 4.86 -20.44 51.45
CA ARG A 4 4.19 -19.13 51.38
C ARG A 4 4.95 -17.88 51.91
N ASN A 5 4.69 -16.73 51.28
CA ASN A 5 3.93 -15.63 51.92
C ASN A 5 3.39 -14.57 50.93
N SER A 6 2.07 -14.44 50.91
CA SER A 6 1.30 -13.31 50.36
C SER A 6 1.04 -12.27 51.45
N THR A 7 1.06 -10.99 51.10
CA THR A 7 0.38 -9.93 51.87
C THR A 7 -0.27 -8.95 50.90
N ALA A 8 -1.49 -8.54 51.24
CA ALA A 8 -2.39 -7.67 50.48
C ALA A 8 -3.04 -6.65 51.42
N VAL A 9 -3.75 -5.66 50.82
CA VAL A 9 -4.77 -4.72 51.37
C VAL A 9 -4.22 -3.33 51.80
N PRO A 10 -4.96 -2.17 51.73
CA PRO A 10 -6.36 -1.87 51.30
C PRO A 10 -6.55 -0.75 50.22
N THR A 11 -7.56 -0.83 49.33
CA THR A 11 -8.86 -0.10 49.26
C THR A 11 -8.92 1.41 49.56
N ALA A 12 -9.41 2.19 48.59
CA ALA A 12 -10.25 3.38 48.82
C ALA A 12 -11.27 3.55 47.67
N THR A 13 -12.53 3.35 48.02
CA THR A 13 -13.77 3.56 47.25
C THR A 13 -14.39 4.87 47.71
N THR A 14 -14.97 5.69 46.83
CA THR A 14 -16.04 6.65 47.22
C THR A 14 -16.96 6.95 46.02
N PRO A 15 -18.27 7.17 46.24
CA PRO A 15 -19.32 6.84 45.26
C PRO A 15 -20.14 8.02 44.71
N LEU A 16 -20.97 7.69 43.71
CA LEU A 16 -22.32 8.16 43.35
C LEU A 16 -22.86 9.48 43.94
N LEU A 17 -23.41 10.32 43.05
CA LEU A 17 -24.58 11.16 43.32
C LEU A 17 -25.32 11.54 42.01
N GLN A 18 -26.39 10.81 41.72
CA GLN A 18 -27.60 11.39 41.11
C GLN A 18 -28.43 12.04 42.23
N PRO A 19 -29.24 13.05 41.90
CA PRO A 19 -30.58 13.08 42.49
C PRO A 19 -31.69 13.25 41.44
N SER A 20 -32.72 12.47 41.71
CA SER A 20 -34.05 12.43 41.15
C SER A 20 -34.87 13.71 41.37
N LEU A 21 -35.75 13.96 40.40
CA LEU A 21 -37.17 14.35 40.52
C LEU A 21 -37.58 15.25 41.69
N ASN A 22 -38.15 16.41 41.34
CA ASN A 22 -39.34 16.89 42.01
C ASN A 22 -40.33 17.55 41.04
N ARG A 23 -41.59 17.41 41.44
CA ARG A 23 -42.86 17.54 40.74
C ARG A 23 -43.62 18.69 41.39
N GLU A 24 -44.25 19.56 40.61
CA GLU A 24 -45.44 20.38 40.93
C GLU A 24 -45.77 21.20 39.65
N SER A 25 -46.87 20.90 38.94
CA SER A 25 -48.19 21.57 39.02
C SER A 25 -48.08 23.11 38.97
N ASP A 26 -48.77 23.84 38.09
CA ASP A 26 -50.21 23.80 37.92
C ASP A 26 -50.64 24.66 36.70
N ARG A 27 -51.82 24.34 36.12
CA ARG A 27 -52.83 25.24 35.51
C ARG A 27 -52.52 25.98 34.18
N SER A 28 -53.16 25.56 33.07
CA SER A 28 -54.43 26.09 32.50
C SER A 28 -54.21 27.30 31.56
N ALA A 29 -54.76 27.45 30.36
CA ALA A 29 -55.87 26.82 29.65
C ALA A 29 -55.67 27.02 28.13
N GLY A 30 -56.21 26.12 27.31
CA GLY A 30 -56.54 26.42 25.91
C GLY A 30 -57.90 27.13 25.80
N PRO A 31 -58.61 27.10 24.66
CA PRO A 31 -58.14 26.66 23.34
C PRO A 31 -58.69 27.49 22.15
N SER A 32 -58.31 27.06 20.94
CA SER A 32 -59.18 26.96 19.74
C SER A 32 -59.62 28.24 18.99
N ARG A 33 -59.93 28.24 17.69
CA ARG A 33 -59.69 27.40 16.49
C ARG A 33 -60.52 28.09 15.39
N SER A 34 -60.03 28.07 14.15
CA SER A 34 -60.80 28.08 12.88
C SER A 34 -61.83 29.21 12.63
N THR A 35 -61.83 29.89 11.48
CA THR A 35 -62.30 29.33 10.20
C THR A 35 -62.15 30.42 9.12
N SER A 36 -61.85 29.98 7.90
CA SER A 36 -61.98 30.66 6.61
C SER A 36 -63.46 30.65 6.14
N PRO A 37 -63.88 30.99 4.89
CA PRO A 37 -63.22 31.69 3.76
C PRO A 37 -64.14 32.77 3.10
N SER A 38 -63.73 33.23 1.90
CA SER A 38 -64.51 33.87 0.81
C SER A 38 -64.47 35.40 0.73
N ARG A 39 -64.63 36.07 -0.41
CA ARG A 39 -64.32 35.90 -1.86
C ARG A 39 -64.76 37.25 -2.47
N SER A 40 -64.18 37.67 -3.59
CA SER A 40 -64.65 38.76 -4.50
C SER A 40 -64.71 40.18 -3.92
N SER A 41 -64.60 41.29 -4.66
CA SER A 41 -64.19 41.68 -6.02
C SER A 41 -64.31 43.23 -6.04
N GLU A 42 -63.80 43.86 -7.10
CA GLU A 42 -64.09 45.26 -7.55
C GLU A 42 -63.28 46.39 -6.87
N HIS A 43 -62.38 47.05 -7.61
CA HIS A 43 -62.59 48.26 -8.45
C HIS A 43 -62.87 49.50 -7.56
N LEU A 44 -62.28 50.69 -7.69
CA LEU A 44 -61.68 51.40 -8.82
C LEU A 44 -61.11 52.75 -8.29
N HIS A 45 -60.22 53.37 -9.07
CA HIS A 45 -59.91 54.82 -9.13
C HIS A 45 -59.29 55.55 -7.92
N THR A 46 -57.98 55.85 -7.96
CA THR A 46 -57.36 57.11 -8.47
C THR A 46 -57.94 58.39 -7.88
N LEU A 47 -57.09 59.19 -7.22
CA LEU A 47 -57.02 60.63 -7.45
C LEU A 47 -55.65 61.20 -7.04
N ILE A 48 -55.02 61.80 -8.05
CA ILE A 48 -53.79 62.59 -8.02
C ILE A 48 -54.13 63.97 -7.46
N HIS A 49 -53.27 64.57 -6.62
CA HIS A 49 -53.03 66.01 -6.69
C HIS A 49 -51.63 66.43 -6.21
N ARG A 50 -50.85 66.93 -7.16
CA ARG A 50 -49.65 67.78 -7.00
C ARG A 50 -50.04 69.15 -6.43
N SER A 51 -49.20 69.75 -5.57
CA SER A 51 -48.74 71.15 -5.70
C SER A 51 -47.54 71.39 -4.76
N ARG A 52 -46.34 71.63 -5.29
CA ARG A 52 -45.68 72.93 -5.59
C ARG A 52 -44.91 73.57 -4.41
N SER A 53 -43.59 73.38 -4.50
CA SER A 53 -42.51 74.36 -4.36
C SER A 53 -42.52 75.39 -3.23
N ARG A 54 -41.48 75.35 -2.39
CA ARG A 54 -40.69 76.55 -2.01
C ARG A 54 -39.20 76.21 -1.92
N ARG A 55 -38.42 76.79 -2.83
CA ARG A 55 -36.96 76.91 -2.76
C ARG A 55 -36.64 77.94 -1.66
N ARG A 56 -35.84 77.57 -0.67
CA ARG A 56 -35.17 78.51 0.23
C ARG A 56 -33.71 78.08 0.38
N GLU A 57 -32.84 78.98 -0.02
CA GLU A 57 -31.40 78.85 -0.03
C GLU A 57 -30.81 79.25 1.33
N ARG A 58 -29.58 78.76 1.61
CA ARG A 58 -28.64 79.08 2.70
C ARG A 58 -28.72 78.24 3.97
N ARG A 59 -27.73 77.34 4.12
CA ARG A 59 -26.49 77.54 4.91
C ARG A 59 -25.70 76.23 4.93
N ARG A 60 -24.43 76.27 4.50
CA ARG A 60 -23.48 75.14 4.64
C ARG A 60 -23.32 74.80 6.13
N LYS A 61 -23.60 73.55 6.50
CA LYS A 61 -23.23 72.95 7.78
C LYS A 61 -21.98 72.06 7.57
N PRO A 62 -21.06 71.96 8.55
CA PRO A 62 -19.83 71.22 8.40
C PRO A 62 -20.08 69.72 8.36
N ILE A 63 -19.29 69.01 7.55
CA ILE A 63 -19.28 67.56 7.41
C ILE A 63 -18.82 66.95 8.74
N SER A 64 -19.69 66.18 9.40
CA SER A 64 -19.28 65.28 10.48
C SER A 64 -18.61 64.04 9.88
N PRO A 65 -17.54 63.50 10.48
CA PRO A 65 -16.92 62.27 10.00
C PRO A 65 -17.94 61.13 10.09
N PHE A 66 -18.05 60.37 9.00
CA PHE A 66 -18.92 59.21 8.86
C PHE A 66 -18.41 58.11 9.81
N THR A 67 -18.95 58.05 11.03
CA THR A 67 -18.78 56.89 11.89
C THR A 67 -19.68 55.78 11.31
N PRO A 68 -19.12 54.67 10.81
CA PRO A 68 -19.96 53.59 10.30
C PRO A 68 -20.85 53.09 11.45
N SER A 69 -22.14 52.98 11.17
CA SER A 69 -23.16 52.49 12.12
C SER A 69 -22.69 51.20 12.78
N ILE A 70 -22.90 51.07 14.10
CA ILE A 70 -22.48 49.95 14.97
C ILE A 70 -22.91 48.56 14.44
N HIS A 71 -23.86 48.49 13.50
CA HIS A 71 -24.32 47.27 12.85
C HIS A 71 -23.59 46.87 11.55
N LEU A 72 -22.69 47.69 11.03
CA LEU A 72 -21.98 47.41 9.78
C LEU A 72 -20.90 46.33 9.96
N ILE A 73 -20.21 46.36 11.11
CA ILE A 73 -19.12 45.41 11.41
C ILE A 73 -19.66 43.98 11.62
N PRO A 74 -20.73 43.75 12.40
CA PRO A 74 -21.34 42.42 12.51
C PRO A 74 -21.89 41.89 11.18
N ALA A 75 -22.48 42.77 10.36
CA ALA A 75 -23.00 42.39 9.05
C ALA A 75 -21.89 41.94 8.11
N ILE A 76 -20.78 42.69 8.04
CA ILE A 76 -19.60 42.32 7.24
C ILE A 76 -19.03 40.98 7.71
N PHE A 77 -18.87 40.79 9.02
CA PHE A 77 -18.36 39.54 9.59
C PHE A 77 -19.26 38.34 9.25
N ALA A 78 -20.58 38.49 9.34
CA ALA A 78 -21.52 37.44 8.98
C ALA A 78 -21.45 37.09 7.47
N THR A 79 -21.34 38.08 6.58
CA THR A 79 -21.16 37.82 5.14
C THR A 79 -19.83 37.14 4.82
N VAL A 80 -18.73 37.54 5.45
CA VAL A 80 -17.41 36.90 5.25
C VAL A 80 -17.45 35.46 5.76
N LEU A 81 -18.05 35.21 6.92
CA LEU A 81 -18.21 33.86 7.47
C LEU A 81 -19.08 32.98 6.57
N PHE A 82 -20.20 33.51 6.05
CA PHE A 82 -21.05 32.78 5.12
C PHE A 82 -20.32 32.45 3.82
N LEU A 83 -19.58 33.40 3.24
CA LEU A 83 -18.78 33.17 2.04
C LEU A 83 -17.68 32.14 2.29
N ALA A 84 -17.00 32.19 3.44
CA ALA A 84 -15.99 31.20 3.81
C ALA A 84 -16.59 29.79 3.95
N ILE A 85 -17.75 29.66 4.62
CA ILE A 85 -18.45 28.39 4.76
C ILE A 85 -18.94 27.88 3.39
N ALA A 86 -19.46 28.75 2.53
CA ALA A 86 -19.90 28.37 1.19
C ALA A 86 -18.74 27.93 0.29
N LEU A 87 -17.58 28.62 0.39
CA LEU A 87 -16.36 28.23 -0.31
C LEU A 87 -15.84 26.88 0.19
N ILE A 88 -15.81 26.69 1.52
CA ILE A 88 -15.44 25.40 2.13
C ILE A 88 -16.39 24.29 1.67
N ALA A 89 -17.71 24.52 1.73
CA ALA A 89 -18.73 23.55 1.34
C ALA A 89 -18.67 23.21 -0.15
N TRP A 90 -18.36 24.18 -1.02
CA TRP A 90 -18.12 23.95 -2.44
C TRP A 90 -16.80 23.22 -2.70
N ASP A 91 -15.71 23.63 -2.04
CA ASP A 91 -14.37 23.05 -2.19
C ASP A 91 -14.28 21.59 -1.73
N VAL A 92 -15.10 21.19 -0.74
CA VAL A 92 -15.22 19.79 -0.26
C VAL A 92 -16.35 18.99 -0.92
N SER A 93 -17.14 19.60 -1.81
CA SER A 93 -18.20 18.88 -2.55
C SER A 93 -17.62 18.05 -3.70
N SER A 94 -18.41 17.13 -4.25
CA SER A 94 -18.06 16.32 -5.42
C SER A 94 -17.82 17.12 -6.71
N LEU A 95 -18.10 18.42 -6.71
CA LEU A 95 -17.92 19.36 -7.83
C LEU A 95 -16.80 20.40 -7.57
N GLY A 96 -16.12 20.32 -6.41
CA GLY A 96 -15.07 21.25 -5.99
C GLY A 96 -13.66 20.87 -6.49
N ASN A 97 -12.70 21.78 -6.33
CA ASN A 97 -11.31 21.62 -6.79
C ASN A 97 -10.29 21.30 -5.66
N CYS A 98 -10.76 21.07 -4.43
CA CYS A 98 -9.96 20.65 -3.27
C CYS A 98 -8.71 21.50 -2.97
N TYR A 99 -8.87 22.82 -2.81
CA TYR A 99 -7.79 23.72 -2.42
C TYR A 99 -7.36 23.56 -0.94
N LEU A 100 -8.27 23.15 -0.06
CA LEU A 100 -8.00 22.94 1.37
C LEU A 100 -7.68 21.46 1.68
N ALA A 101 -6.49 21.00 1.30
CA ALA A 101 -6.08 19.59 1.35
C ALA A 101 -6.29 18.87 2.72
N SER A 102 -6.12 19.57 3.84
CA SER A 102 -6.35 19.00 5.18
C SER A 102 -7.83 18.82 5.51
N LEU A 103 -8.70 19.69 4.98
CA LEU A 103 -10.14 19.65 5.19
C LEU A 103 -10.82 18.70 4.20
N CYS A 104 -10.34 18.66 2.95
CA CYS A 104 -10.71 17.64 1.98
C CYS A 104 -10.30 16.23 2.44
N ARG A 105 -9.18 16.07 3.16
CA ARG A 105 -8.84 14.77 3.74
C ARG A 105 -9.86 14.27 4.77
N VAL A 106 -10.53 15.19 5.47
CA VAL A 106 -11.52 14.89 6.52
C VAL A 106 -12.96 14.84 5.98
N LEU A 107 -13.29 15.64 4.95
CA LEU A 107 -14.66 15.87 4.46
C LEU A 107 -14.87 15.53 2.98
N GLY A 108 -13.81 15.44 2.19
CA GLY A 108 -13.84 15.25 0.75
C GLY A 108 -13.49 13.81 0.37
N ASP A 109 -14.35 13.23 -0.44
CA ASP A 109 -14.24 11.95 -1.15
C ASP A 109 -12.79 11.50 -1.47
N ASN A 110 -12.22 10.70 -0.57
CA ASN A 110 -10.94 9.99 -0.73
C ASN A 110 -11.14 8.58 -1.31
N GLY A 111 -12.30 8.28 -1.94
CA GLY A 111 -12.69 6.93 -2.33
C GLY A 111 -11.57 6.15 -3.02
N GLU A 112 -10.96 6.71 -4.07
CA GLU A 112 -9.90 6.02 -4.83
C GLU A 112 -8.60 5.80 -4.05
N LYS A 113 -8.20 6.75 -3.18
CA LYS A 113 -7.01 6.56 -2.35
C LYS A 113 -7.27 5.45 -1.32
N GLY A 114 -8.44 5.47 -0.69
CA GLY A 114 -8.87 4.43 0.25
C GLY A 114 -8.95 3.06 -0.43
N TRP A 115 -9.41 3.00 -1.67
CA TRP A 115 -9.42 1.76 -2.45
C TRP A 115 -8.00 1.26 -2.73
N TRP A 116 -7.10 2.14 -3.20
CA TRP A 116 -5.73 1.75 -3.49
C TRP A 116 -4.99 1.28 -2.22
N ASP A 117 -5.05 2.05 -1.13
CA ASP A 117 -4.46 1.69 0.18
C ASP A 117 -5.11 0.42 0.79
N GLY A 118 -6.39 0.23 0.49
CA GLY A 118 -7.23 -0.88 0.96
C GLY A 118 -7.06 -2.18 0.15
N GLN A 119 -6.43 -2.12 -1.02
CA GLN A 119 -6.21 -3.32 -1.82
C GLN A 119 -5.03 -4.18 -1.35
N GLY A 120 -4.16 -3.63 -0.51
CA GLY A 120 -2.95 -4.32 -0.06
C GLY A 120 -2.12 -4.82 -1.25
N PRO A 121 -1.75 -6.12 -1.32
CA PRO A 121 -0.91 -6.64 -2.39
C PRO A 121 -1.61 -6.70 -3.75
N TYR A 122 -2.90 -6.42 -3.85
CA TYR A 122 -3.64 -6.44 -5.12
C TYR A 122 -3.75 -5.07 -5.79
N ALA A 123 -3.18 -4.04 -5.16
CA ALA A 123 -3.11 -2.71 -5.74
C ALA A 123 -2.28 -2.71 -7.04
N PRO A 124 -2.68 -1.93 -8.06
CA PRO A 124 -1.83 -1.71 -9.22
C PRO A 124 -0.53 -0.99 -8.80
N TYR A 125 0.56 -1.30 -9.51
CA TYR A 125 1.86 -0.67 -9.27
C TYR A 125 1.75 0.86 -9.30
N ARG A 126 2.38 1.51 -8.31
CA ARG A 126 2.62 2.94 -8.31
C ARG A 126 4.03 3.21 -7.81
N SER A 127 4.69 4.15 -8.46
CA SER A 127 5.97 4.68 -7.98
C SER A 127 5.78 5.43 -6.66
N MET A 128 6.55 5.05 -5.64
CA MET A 128 6.55 5.62 -4.30
C MET A 128 7.62 6.71 -4.12
N GLY A 129 8.42 6.97 -5.16
CA GLY A 129 9.50 7.94 -5.13
C GLY A 129 9.94 8.38 -6.51
N LYS A 130 11.09 9.05 -6.58
CA LYS A 130 11.74 9.40 -7.85
C LYS A 130 13.12 8.74 -7.98
N GLY A 131 13.46 7.88 -7.02
CA GLY A 131 14.80 7.33 -6.86
C GLY A 131 15.18 6.34 -7.95
N GLY A 132 16.46 5.98 -7.96
CA GLY A 132 17.06 5.01 -8.87
C GLY A 132 17.99 5.68 -9.87
N GLY A 133 18.96 4.91 -10.36
CA GLY A 133 19.96 5.39 -11.32
C GLY A 133 20.72 6.61 -10.78
N GLN A 134 20.90 7.63 -11.61
CA GLN A 134 21.65 8.84 -11.20
C GLN A 134 20.86 9.80 -10.30
N VAL A 135 19.57 9.56 -10.07
CA VAL A 135 18.73 10.50 -9.31
C VAL A 135 19.13 10.51 -7.84
N GLY A 136 19.43 11.69 -7.31
CA GLY A 136 19.79 11.87 -5.89
C GLY A 136 21.23 11.50 -5.51
N LEU A 137 22.04 11.02 -6.47
CA LEU A 137 23.45 10.73 -6.21
C LEU A 137 24.30 12.02 -6.12
N PRO A 138 25.28 12.08 -5.20
CA PRO A 138 26.29 13.13 -5.16
C PRO A 138 27.09 13.24 -6.47
N ARG A 139 27.80 14.35 -6.64
CA ARG A 139 28.81 14.47 -7.70
C ARG A 139 29.95 13.50 -7.43
N GLY A 140 30.46 12.84 -8.46
CA GLY A 140 31.52 11.84 -8.33
C GLY A 140 31.01 10.41 -8.09
N CYS A 141 29.71 10.23 -7.84
CA CYS A 141 29.10 8.92 -7.65
C CYS A 141 28.40 8.43 -8.93
N GLU A 142 28.59 7.17 -9.28
CA GLU A 142 27.92 6.50 -10.40
C GLU A 142 27.46 5.09 -10.01
N VAL A 143 26.33 4.64 -10.57
CA VAL A 143 25.85 3.26 -10.38
C VAL A 143 26.76 2.32 -11.17
N ASP A 144 27.31 1.30 -10.51
CA ASP A 144 28.19 0.32 -11.12
C ASP A 144 27.62 -1.11 -11.11
N GLN A 145 26.61 -1.41 -10.30
CA GLN A 145 25.87 -2.68 -10.32
C GLN A 145 24.42 -2.46 -9.91
N VAL A 146 23.50 -3.26 -10.45
CA VAL A 146 22.08 -3.24 -10.04
C VAL A 146 21.59 -4.67 -9.85
N THR A 147 20.94 -4.94 -8.72
CA THR A 147 20.16 -6.15 -8.49
C THR A 147 18.70 -5.78 -8.24
N LEU A 148 17.80 -6.21 -9.12
CA LEU A 148 16.37 -5.93 -9.07
C LEU A 148 15.60 -7.23 -8.79
N LEU A 149 14.88 -7.31 -7.66
CA LEU A 149 13.84 -8.29 -7.42
C LEU A 149 12.48 -7.71 -7.84
N HIS A 150 11.84 -8.34 -8.82
CA HIS A 150 10.59 -7.91 -9.43
C HIS A 150 9.47 -8.91 -9.15
N ARG A 151 8.42 -8.46 -8.48
CA ARG A 151 7.22 -9.27 -8.26
C ARG A 151 6.46 -9.44 -9.57
N HIS A 152 5.85 -10.60 -9.78
CA HIS A 152 4.86 -10.73 -10.86
C HIS A 152 3.82 -9.59 -10.89
N THR A 153 3.32 -9.35 -12.09
CA THR A 153 2.34 -8.28 -12.34
C THR A 153 0.91 -8.74 -12.12
N ALA A 154 -0.06 -7.87 -12.46
CA ALA A 154 -1.48 -8.12 -12.23
C ALA A 154 -1.92 -9.47 -12.80
N ARG A 155 -2.54 -10.26 -11.94
CA ARG A 155 -2.99 -11.62 -12.25
C ARG A 155 -4.43 -11.81 -11.83
N TYR A 156 -5.05 -12.84 -12.37
CA TYR A 156 -6.28 -13.38 -11.81
C TYR A 156 -6.04 -13.95 -10.40
N PRO A 157 -7.10 -14.10 -9.59
CA PRO A 157 -7.01 -14.77 -8.30
C PRO A 157 -6.36 -16.15 -8.46
N THR A 158 -5.69 -16.61 -7.40
CA THR A 158 -5.30 -18.01 -7.34
C THR A 158 -6.54 -18.89 -7.34
N THR A 159 -6.41 -20.17 -7.71
CA THR A 159 -7.55 -21.09 -7.66
C THR A 159 -8.22 -21.14 -6.27
N SER A 160 -7.46 -21.03 -5.18
CA SER A 160 -8.00 -21.00 -3.80
C SER A 160 -8.76 -19.70 -3.50
N ALA A 161 -8.21 -18.54 -3.84
CA ALA A 161 -8.87 -17.25 -3.68
C ALA A 161 -10.12 -17.13 -4.57
N GLY A 162 -10.02 -17.61 -5.82
CA GLY A 162 -11.14 -17.68 -6.77
C GLY A 162 -12.29 -18.53 -6.25
N LYS A 163 -12.02 -19.66 -5.57
CA LYS A 163 -13.05 -20.43 -4.86
C LYS A 163 -13.76 -19.60 -3.79
N CYS A 164 -13.04 -18.76 -3.03
CA CYS A 164 -13.69 -17.87 -2.06
C CYS A 164 -14.61 -16.85 -2.74
N MET A 165 -14.10 -16.17 -3.77
CA MET A 165 -14.86 -15.17 -4.52
C MET A 165 -16.12 -15.79 -5.14
N LEU A 166 -16.01 -16.94 -5.81
CA LEU A 166 -17.15 -17.64 -6.40
C LEU A 166 -18.20 -18.08 -5.36
N ARG A 167 -17.78 -18.43 -4.13
CA ARG A 167 -18.73 -18.72 -3.03
C ARG A 167 -19.56 -17.48 -2.69
N ALA A 168 -18.91 -16.34 -2.46
CA ALA A 168 -19.58 -15.08 -2.14
C ALA A 168 -20.49 -14.61 -3.30
N LEU A 169 -19.98 -14.64 -4.54
CA LEU A 169 -20.72 -14.25 -5.73
C LEU A 169 -21.96 -15.14 -5.98
N LYS A 170 -21.87 -16.44 -5.67
CA LYS A 170 -23.03 -17.37 -5.75
C LYS A 170 -24.13 -16.96 -4.79
N LYS A 171 -23.80 -16.53 -3.56
CA LYS A 171 -24.78 -16.00 -2.59
C LYS A 171 -25.46 -14.74 -3.14
N LEU A 172 -24.69 -13.84 -3.78
CA LEU A 172 -25.21 -12.63 -4.43
C LEU A 172 -26.05 -12.89 -5.69
N ARG A 173 -25.78 -13.98 -6.43
CA ARG A 173 -26.59 -14.39 -7.59
C ARG A 173 -28.01 -14.79 -7.16
N ASN A 174 -28.08 -15.50 -6.05
CA ASN A 174 -29.33 -16.03 -5.47
C ASN A 174 -30.07 -15.02 -4.57
N ARG A 175 -29.66 -13.75 -4.57
CA ARG A 175 -30.26 -12.71 -3.72
C ARG A 175 -31.72 -12.39 -4.10
N GLU A 176 -32.53 -12.06 -3.09
CA GLU A 176 -33.94 -11.66 -3.27
C GLU A 176 -34.05 -10.26 -3.92
N VAL A 177 -33.22 -9.30 -3.49
CA VAL A 177 -33.26 -7.91 -3.98
C VAL A 177 -32.39 -7.77 -5.23
N LYS A 178 -33.01 -7.75 -6.42
CA LYS A 178 -32.26 -7.63 -7.69
C LYS A 178 -31.69 -6.23 -7.92
N ILE A 179 -32.45 -5.18 -7.59
CA ILE A 179 -32.04 -3.77 -7.73
C ILE A 179 -32.32 -3.06 -6.40
N PRO A 180 -31.29 -2.77 -5.60
CA PRO A 180 -31.44 -2.02 -4.34
C PRO A 180 -31.96 -0.59 -4.59
N ARG A 181 -33.04 -0.19 -3.91
CA ARG A 181 -33.56 1.19 -3.97
C ARG A 181 -32.72 2.09 -3.06
N HIS A 182 -32.49 3.34 -3.48
CA HIS A 182 -31.70 4.33 -2.73
C HIS A 182 -30.22 3.97 -2.50
N HIS A 183 -29.72 2.92 -3.17
CA HIS A 183 -28.34 2.44 -3.12
C HIS A 183 -27.75 2.36 -4.55
N PRO A 184 -27.52 3.51 -5.21
CA PRO A 184 -27.01 3.57 -6.58
C PRO A 184 -25.67 2.83 -6.77
N GLU A 185 -24.84 2.80 -5.73
CA GLU A 185 -23.55 2.10 -5.68
C GLU A 185 -23.68 0.59 -5.87
N LEU A 186 -24.84 -0.01 -5.58
CA LEU A 186 -25.09 -1.46 -5.70
C LEU A 186 -25.85 -1.84 -6.98
N VAL A 187 -26.27 -0.86 -7.80
CA VAL A 187 -27.11 -1.11 -9.00
C VAL A 187 -26.37 -1.95 -10.05
N PHE A 188 -25.04 -1.85 -10.12
CA PHE A 188 -24.22 -2.61 -11.07
C PHE A 188 -24.36 -4.14 -10.87
N LEU A 189 -24.70 -4.61 -9.66
CA LEU A 189 -24.90 -6.03 -9.35
C LEU A 189 -26.00 -6.70 -10.18
N ALA A 190 -26.89 -5.91 -10.81
CA ALA A 190 -27.90 -6.44 -11.74
C ALA A 190 -27.31 -6.94 -13.07
N LYS A 191 -26.13 -6.44 -13.45
CA LYS A 191 -25.43 -6.76 -14.71
C LYS A 191 -24.01 -7.29 -14.51
N ALA A 192 -23.53 -7.35 -13.27
CA ALA A 192 -22.19 -7.86 -12.94
C ALA A 192 -22.05 -9.33 -13.35
N ASP A 193 -20.87 -9.72 -13.82
CA ASP A 193 -20.51 -11.12 -13.97
C ASP A 193 -20.24 -11.73 -12.59
N LEU A 194 -21.13 -12.62 -12.15
CA LEU A 194 -21.04 -13.33 -10.86
C LEU A 194 -20.49 -14.77 -11.03
N GLU A 195 -20.11 -15.14 -12.24
CA GLU A 195 -19.58 -16.47 -12.57
C GLU A 195 -18.10 -16.43 -12.98
N LEU A 196 -17.55 -15.22 -13.21
CA LEU A 196 -16.16 -14.98 -13.60
C LEU A 196 -15.79 -15.78 -14.86
N LYS A 197 -16.67 -15.74 -15.88
CA LYS A 197 -16.63 -16.67 -17.03
C LYS A 197 -15.34 -16.60 -17.84
N ASP A 198 -14.84 -15.38 -18.01
CA ASP A 198 -13.66 -15.10 -18.82
C ASP A 198 -12.37 -15.04 -17.98
N TRP A 199 -12.43 -15.41 -16.70
CA TRP A 199 -11.29 -15.33 -15.79
C TRP A 199 -10.45 -16.61 -15.86
N VAL A 200 -9.15 -16.44 -16.08
CA VAL A 200 -8.18 -17.53 -16.12
C VAL A 200 -7.38 -17.53 -14.82
N PHE A 201 -7.89 -18.21 -13.79
CA PHE A 201 -7.25 -18.27 -12.47
C PHE A 201 -5.77 -18.66 -12.56
N ASP A 202 -4.99 -18.13 -11.62
CA ASP A 202 -3.52 -18.26 -11.52
C ASP A 202 -2.72 -17.58 -12.65
N GLY A 203 -3.34 -17.25 -13.80
CA GLY A 203 -2.70 -16.60 -14.94
C GLY A 203 -2.61 -15.07 -14.84
N LEU A 204 -1.70 -14.48 -15.62
CA LEU A 204 -1.63 -13.01 -15.76
C LEU A 204 -2.85 -12.45 -16.50
N MET A 205 -3.25 -11.25 -16.09
CA MET A 205 -4.19 -10.41 -16.81
C MET A 205 -3.48 -9.68 -17.96
N ASP A 206 -4.22 -9.24 -18.97
CA ASP A 206 -3.64 -8.46 -20.08
C ASP A 206 -3.04 -7.12 -19.62
N GLN A 207 -3.66 -6.45 -18.63
CA GLN A 207 -3.05 -5.28 -17.98
C GLN A 207 -1.75 -5.65 -17.26
N GLY A 208 -1.67 -6.84 -16.65
CA GLY A 208 -0.44 -7.35 -16.02
C GLY A 208 0.68 -7.54 -17.03
N ARG A 209 0.39 -8.22 -18.14
CA ARG A 209 1.33 -8.37 -19.27
C ARG A 209 1.85 -7.03 -19.76
N LYS A 210 0.96 -6.04 -19.94
CA LYS A 210 1.33 -4.67 -20.33
C LYS A 210 2.17 -3.97 -19.27
N ALA A 211 1.83 -4.13 -18.00
CA ALA A 211 2.56 -3.57 -16.87
C ALA A 211 3.99 -4.15 -16.76
N ALA A 212 4.17 -5.45 -17.04
CA ALA A 212 5.48 -6.10 -17.05
C ALA A 212 6.38 -5.49 -18.14
N TRP A 213 5.87 -5.42 -19.37
CA TRP A 213 6.54 -4.77 -20.49
C TRP A 213 6.88 -3.30 -20.18
N LYS A 214 5.92 -2.55 -19.64
CA LYS A 214 6.13 -1.14 -19.28
C LYS A 214 7.20 -1.00 -18.20
N SER A 215 7.22 -1.88 -17.21
CA SER A 215 8.24 -1.88 -16.15
C SER A 215 9.64 -2.10 -16.74
N GLY A 216 9.79 -3.02 -17.71
CA GLY A 216 11.05 -3.23 -18.44
C GLY A 216 11.51 -1.98 -19.19
N VAL A 217 10.61 -1.31 -19.92
CA VAL A 217 10.89 -0.04 -20.60
C VAL A 217 11.33 1.05 -19.63
N ASP A 218 10.59 1.22 -18.53
CA ASP A 218 10.84 2.27 -17.55
C ASP A 218 12.19 2.03 -16.83
N ILE A 219 12.51 0.77 -16.47
CA ILE A 219 13.79 0.41 -15.85
C ILE A 219 14.97 0.59 -16.81
N ALA A 220 14.86 0.14 -18.06
CA ALA A 220 15.90 0.35 -19.08
C ALA A 220 16.20 1.84 -19.28
N LYS A 221 15.16 2.69 -19.21
CA LYS A 221 15.30 4.14 -19.27
C LYS A 221 16.00 4.71 -18.03
N THR A 222 15.60 4.28 -16.83
CA THR A 222 16.20 4.73 -15.56
C THR A 222 17.70 4.44 -15.50
N TYR A 223 18.12 3.26 -15.95
CA TYR A 223 19.51 2.81 -15.90
C TYR A 223 20.28 2.97 -17.21
N LYS A 224 19.77 3.78 -18.15
CA LYS A 224 20.36 3.93 -19.49
C LYS A 224 21.87 4.25 -19.47
N THR A 225 22.31 5.12 -18.56
CA THR A 225 23.73 5.48 -18.43
C THR A 225 24.56 4.26 -18.02
N PHE A 226 24.18 3.59 -16.93
CA PHE A 226 24.82 2.37 -16.45
C PHE A 226 24.87 1.28 -17.53
N LEU A 227 23.72 1.02 -18.16
CA LEU A 227 23.58 -0.02 -19.19
C LEU A 227 24.46 0.23 -20.44
N SER A 228 24.90 1.46 -20.69
CA SER A 228 25.80 1.76 -21.82
C SER A 228 27.22 1.21 -21.64
N HIS A 229 27.60 0.89 -20.39
CA HIS A 229 28.91 0.36 -20.03
C HIS A 229 28.81 -0.86 -19.09
N ALA A 230 27.63 -1.46 -18.96
CA ALA A 230 27.45 -2.68 -18.21
C ALA A 230 28.04 -3.88 -18.98
N GLU A 231 28.62 -4.83 -18.27
CA GLU A 231 29.17 -6.07 -18.82
C GLU A 231 28.09 -7.00 -19.38
N GLY A 232 26.85 -6.84 -18.89
CA GLY A 232 25.70 -7.58 -19.37
C GLY A 232 24.49 -7.50 -18.45
N VAL A 233 23.48 -8.29 -18.80
CA VAL A 233 22.25 -8.46 -18.01
C VAL A 233 22.09 -9.94 -17.73
N PHE A 234 21.79 -10.31 -16.49
CA PHE A 234 21.51 -11.68 -16.09
C PHE A 234 20.13 -11.77 -15.44
N THR A 235 19.34 -12.75 -15.85
CA THR A 235 17.93 -12.84 -15.50
C THR A 235 17.58 -14.20 -14.88
N ARG A 236 17.00 -14.18 -13.69
CA ARG A 236 16.42 -15.38 -13.05
C ARG A 236 14.91 -15.23 -12.88
N SER A 237 14.19 -16.33 -12.96
CA SER A 237 12.75 -16.37 -12.66
C SER A 237 12.44 -17.55 -11.77
N SER A 238 11.60 -17.35 -10.77
CA SER A 238 10.90 -18.48 -10.16
C SER A 238 10.02 -19.19 -11.19
N GLY A 239 9.83 -20.50 -11.00
CA GLY A 239 9.24 -21.43 -11.97
C GLY A 239 7.72 -21.31 -12.13
N GLY A 240 7.06 -20.45 -11.36
CA GLY A 240 5.63 -20.22 -11.48
C GLY A 240 5.26 -19.65 -12.86
N GLY A 241 4.25 -20.23 -13.52
CA GLY A 241 3.92 -19.88 -14.91
C GLY A 241 3.55 -18.41 -15.15
N ARG A 242 3.09 -17.68 -14.12
CA ARG A 242 2.84 -16.23 -14.15
C ARG A 242 4.11 -15.39 -13.93
N ILE A 243 5.09 -15.93 -13.21
CA ILE A 243 6.39 -15.30 -12.96
C ILE A 243 7.21 -15.33 -14.25
N VAL A 244 7.33 -16.53 -14.85
CA VAL A 244 8.04 -16.73 -16.13
C VAL A 244 7.42 -15.87 -17.24
N GLU A 245 6.09 -15.78 -17.29
CA GLU A 245 5.40 -14.90 -18.24
C GLU A 245 5.68 -13.41 -17.97
N THR A 246 5.75 -13.00 -16.69
CA THR A 246 6.14 -11.62 -16.33
C THR A 246 7.55 -11.32 -16.81
N ALA A 247 8.50 -12.23 -16.54
CA ALA A 247 9.89 -12.11 -16.97
C ALA A 247 10.00 -11.92 -18.49
N GLY A 248 9.26 -12.72 -19.26
CA GLY A 248 9.26 -12.65 -20.72
C GLY A 248 8.78 -11.30 -21.26
N TYR A 249 7.63 -10.80 -20.79
CA TYR A 249 7.13 -9.47 -21.20
C TYR A 249 8.04 -8.34 -20.73
N TRP A 250 8.59 -8.45 -19.52
CA TRP A 250 9.55 -7.48 -18.99
C TRP A 250 10.80 -7.39 -19.88
N LEU A 251 11.34 -8.53 -20.30
CA LEU A 251 12.50 -8.62 -21.18
C LEU A 251 12.26 -7.99 -22.56
N GLU A 252 11.08 -8.20 -23.18
CA GLU A 252 10.70 -7.51 -24.41
C GLU A 252 10.73 -5.98 -24.21
N GLY A 253 10.12 -5.50 -23.13
CA GLY A 253 10.09 -4.07 -22.80
C GLY A 253 11.49 -3.51 -22.56
N PHE A 254 12.31 -4.23 -21.79
CA PHE A 254 13.67 -3.85 -21.47
C PHE A 254 14.58 -3.79 -22.71
N ARG A 255 14.37 -4.68 -23.69
CA ARG A 255 15.09 -4.69 -24.99
C ARG A 255 14.58 -3.63 -25.97
N GLY A 256 13.47 -2.96 -25.67
CA GLY A 256 12.87 -1.94 -26.53
C GLY A 256 11.92 -2.49 -27.61
N ASP A 257 11.49 -3.75 -27.47
CA ASP A 257 10.52 -4.35 -28.38
C ASP A 257 9.13 -3.72 -28.21
N LYS A 258 8.33 -3.74 -29.28
CA LYS A 258 6.95 -3.21 -29.23
C LYS A 258 6.04 -4.19 -28.50
N PHE A 259 5.26 -3.69 -27.54
CA PHE A 259 4.28 -4.51 -26.85
C PHE A 259 3.29 -5.16 -27.82
N LYS A 260 3.13 -6.47 -27.70
CA LYS A 260 2.11 -7.26 -28.38
C LYS A 260 1.72 -8.44 -27.52
N LEU A 261 0.42 -8.75 -27.44
CA LEU A 261 -0.01 -10.01 -26.83
C LEU A 261 0.43 -11.18 -27.72
N THR A 262 1.30 -12.02 -27.17
CA THR A 262 1.85 -13.20 -27.85
C THR A 262 1.72 -14.45 -27.00
N ASP A 263 1.82 -15.59 -27.66
CA ASP A 263 1.90 -16.88 -26.97
C ASP A 263 3.15 -16.92 -26.06
N LYS A 264 3.01 -17.47 -24.85
CA LYS A 264 4.09 -17.52 -23.86
C LYS A 264 5.35 -18.22 -24.38
N SER A 265 5.20 -19.20 -25.27
CA SER A 265 6.32 -19.93 -25.89
C SER A 265 7.19 -19.07 -26.80
N LYS A 266 6.70 -17.89 -27.20
CA LYS A 266 7.42 -16.94 -28.06
C LYS A 266 8.09 -15.81 -27.28
N LEU A 267 7.80 -15.70 -25.99
CA LEU A 267 8.44 -14.70 -25.13
C LEU A 267 9.92 -15.08 -24.93
N PRO A 268 10.80 -14.08 -24.78
CA PRO A 268 12.19 -14.34 -24.44
C PRO A 268 12.27 -15.05 -23.08
N PRO A 269 13.01 -16.18 -22.97
CA PRO A 269 13.20 -16.84 -21.70
C PRO A 269 14.14 -16.04 -20.80
N ALA A 270 13.98 -16.21 -19.48
CA ALA A 270 15.02 -15.85 -18.53
C ALA A 270 16.24 -16.79 -18.68
N ASP A 271 17.43 -16.33 -18.28
CA ASP A 271 18.66 -17.12 -18.36
C ASP A 271 18.61 -18.35 -17.46
N LEU A 272 17.93 -18.24 -16.30
CA LEU A 272 17.69 -19.32 -15.38
C LEU A 272 16.23 -19.30 -14.88
N VAL A 273 15.58 -20.46 -14.90
CA VAL A 273 14.27 -20.67 -14.28
C VAL A 273 14.43 -21.69 -13.15
N ILE A 274 14.10 -21.30 -11.93
CA ILE A 274 14.26 -22.11 -10.72
C ILE A 274 12.89 -22.71 -10.35
N PRO A 275 12.74 -24.05 -10.27
CA PRO A 275 11.46 -24.68 -9.93
C PRO A 275 10.87 -24.21 -8.59
N GLU A 276 9.54 -24.16 -8.53
CA GLU A 276 8.78 -23.96 -7.28
C GLU A 276 8.34 -25.32 -6.77
N ASP A 277 9.14 -25.93 -5.88
CA ASP A 277 8.89 -27.26 -5.34
C ASP A 277 9.46 -27.39 -3.92
N GLU A 278 8.80 -28.14 -3.05
CA GLU A 278 9.23 -28.38 -1.66
C GLU A 278 10.62 -29.03 -1.56
N THR A 279 11.04 -29.75 -2.61
CA THR A 279 12.33 -30.44 -2.68
C THR A 279 13.43 -29.60 -3.35
N PHE A 280 13.10 -28.40 -3.86
CA PHE A 280 14.03 -27.56 -4.59
C PHE A 280 14.35 -26.28 -3.81
N ASN A 281 15.63 -26.06 -3.57
CA ASN A 281 16.13 -24.83 -2.96
C ASN A 281 15.96 -23.65 -3.93
N ASN A 282 15.09 -22.70 -3.59
CA ASN A 282 14.75 -21.57 -4.43
C ASN A 282 14.59 -20.29 -3.57
N THR A 283 15.55 -19.37 -3.69
CA THR A 283 15.55 -18.07 -3.00
C THR A 283 14.46 -17.11 -3.51
N LEU A 284 13.80 -17.43 -4.63
CA LEU A 284 12.73 -16.63 -5.25
C LEU A 284 11.32 -17.16 -4.98
N SER A 285 11.20 -18.32 -4.31
CA SER A 285 9.94 -18.96 -3.89
C SER A 285 10.24 -20.09 -2.91
N VAL A 286 10.19 -19.80 -1.61
CA VAL A 286 10.63 -20.75 -0.58
C VAL A 286 9.50 -21.72 -0.23
N HIS A 287 9.69 -23.01 -0.54
CA HIS A 287 8.73 -24.08 -0.21
C HIS A 287 9.33 -25.20 0.65
N SER A 288 10.64 -25.16 0.91
CA SER A 288 11.34 -26.23 1.62
C SER A 288 11.42 -26.00 3.13
N CYS A 289 10.50 -25.21 3.70
CA CYS A 289 10.35 -24.97 5.14
C CYS A 289 9.07 -25.64 5.67
N PRO A 290 9.09 -26.95 6.01
CA PRO A 290 7.88 -27.70 6.36
C PRO A 290 7.13 -27.15 7.57
N ALA A 291 7.82 -26.64 8.58
CA ALA A 291 7.18 -26.07 9.76
C ALA A 291 6.27 -24.89 9.38
N PHE A 292 6.75 -23.99 8.50
CA PHE A 292 5.97 -22.88 7.96
C PHE A 292 4.81 -23.35 7.08
N GLU A 293 5.08 -24.24 6.12
CA GLU A 293 4.05 -24.75 5.18
C GLU A 293 2.94 -25.54 5.89
N SER A 294 3.22 -26.08 7.09
CA SER A 294 2.25 -26.83 7.89
C SER A 294 1.31 -25.96 8.75
N LEU A 295 1.53 -24.65 8.83
CA LEU A 295 0.75 -23.75 9.69
C LEU A 295 -0.71 -23.63 9.21
N SER A 296 -1.66 -24.10 10.03
CA SER A 296 -3.09 -24.03 9.71
C SER A 296 -3.96 -23.90 10.98
N PRO A 297 -4.67 -22.76 11.18
CA PRO A 297 -4.56 -21.52 10.41
C PRO A 297 -3.19 -20.86 10.62
N SER A 298 -2.70 -20.14 9.61
CA SER A 298 -1.47 -19.36 9.78
C SER A 298 -1.66 -18.24 10.82
N PRO A 299 -0.58 -17.79 11.51
CA PRO A 299 -0.64 -16.62 12.39
C PRO A 299 -1.20 -15.38 11.68
N GLY A 300 -0.88 -15.20 10.39
CA GLY A 300 -1.45 -14.14 9.55
C GLY A 300 -2.96 -14.27 9.34
N GLU A 301 -3.48 -15.47 9.05
CA GLU A 301 -4.93 -15.67 8.98
C GLU A 301 -5.62 -15.37 10.31
N THR A 302 -5.02 -15.79 11.41
CA THR A 302 -5.54 -15.53 12.76
C THR A 302 -5.55 -14.03 13.06
N ALA A 303 -4.49 -13.31 12.70
CA ALA A 303 -4.38 -11.87 12.85
C ALA A 303 -5.36 -11.09 11.96
N GLN A 304 -5.64 -11.56 10.74
CA GLN A 304 -6.67 -10.95 9.91
C GLN A 304 -8.07 -11.14 10.52
N ARG A 305 -8.37 -12.35 11.00
CA ARG A 305 -9.68 -12.68 11.59
C ARG A 305 -9.97 -11.95 12.89
N SER A 306 -8.97 -11.45 13.62
CA SER A 306 -9.21 -10.66 14.83
C SER A 306 -9.92 -9.34 14.57
N LEU A 307 -9.90 -8.83 13.32
CA LEU A 307 -10.66 -7.65 12.90
C LEU A 307 -12.12 -7.95 12.52
N ASN A 308 -12.53 -9.22 12.44
CA ASN A 308 -13.89 -9.61 12.01
C ASN A 308 -15.01 -8.87 12.76
N PRO A 309 -14.94 -8.65 14.11
CA PRO A 309 -15.97 -7.90 14.82
C PRO A 309 -16.19 -6.47 14.29
N LEU A 310 -15.17 -5.84 13.69
CA LEU A 310 -15.28 -4.50 13.13
C LEU A 310 -16.02 -4.49 11.78
N LEU A 311 -16.14 -5.63 11.11
CA LEU A 311 -16.84 -5.79 9.84
C LEU A 311 -18.33 -6.18 9.99
N GLU A 312 -18.77 -6.51 11.21
CA GLU A 312 -20.17 -6.87 11.49
C GLU A 312 -21.20 -5.80 11.05
N PRO A 313 -20.96 -4.49 11.22
CA PRO A 313 -21.86 -3.46 10.69
C PRO A 313 -22.02 -3.53 9.17
N ALA A 314 -20.92 -3.73 8.43
CA ALA A 314 -20.93 -3.88 6.98
C ALA A 314 -21.67 -5.16 6.57
N LEU A 315 -21.46 -6.25 7.31
CA LEU A 315 -22.13 -7.54 7.08
C LEU A 315 -23.64 -7.42 7.24
N SER A 316 -24.07 -6.83 8.35
CA SER A 316 -25.49 -6.60 8.65
C SER A 316 -26.15 -5.70 7.59
N ARG A 317 -25.46 -4.62 7.18
CA ARG A 317 -25.89 -3.74 6.10
C ARG A 317 -26.11 -4.50 4.79
N LEU A 318 -25.12 -5.25 4.31
CA LEU A 318 -25.20 -5.95 3.03
C LEU A 318 -26.23 -7.09 3.05
N ASN A 319 -26.31 -7.85 4.15
CA ASN A 319 -27.35 -8.89 4.31
C ASN A 319 -28.77 -8.30 4.32
N THR A 320 -28.96 -7.14 4.94
CA THR A 320 -30.26 -6.44 4.97
C THR A 320 -30.66 -5.91 3.59
N LEU A 321 -29.72 -5.29 2.88
CA LEU A 321 -29.98 -4.64 1.59
C LEU A 321 -30.17 -5.63 0.44
N LEU A 322 -29.34 -6.67 0.39
CA LEU A 322 -29.29 -7.59 -0.75
C LEU A 322 -30.15 -8.83 -0.51
N ARG A 323 -30.33 -9.26 0.74
CA ARG A 323 -30.97 -10.53 1.13
C ARG A 323 -30.42 -11.71 0.32
N PRO A 324 -29.11 -12.00 0.44
CA PRO A 324 -28.46 -13.10 -0.28
C PRO A 324 -28.93 -14.46 0.24
N GLN A 325 -28.80 -15.49 -0.60
CA GLN A 325 -29.19 -16.86 -0.23
C GLN A 325 -28.06 -17.88 -0.52
N PRO A 326 -27.44 -18.48 0.53
CA PRO A 326 -27.56 -18.16 1.97
C PRO A 326 -27.04 -16.74 2.31
N GLN A 327 -27.19 -16.33 3.58
CA GLN A 327 -26.64 -15.07 4.08
C GLN A 327 -25.11 -15.02 3.90
N LEU A 328 -24.59 -13.80 3.69
CA LEU A 328 -23.16 -13.53 3.69
C LEU A 328 -22.59 -13.73 5.09
N GLU A 329 -21.31 -14.11 5.13
CA GLU A 329 -20.45 -14.19 6.31
C GLU A 329 -19.31 -13.16 6.18
N VAL A 330 -18.55 -12.91 7.26
CA VAL A 330 -17.45 -11.93 7.22
C VAL A 330 -16.40 -12.28 6.16
N ASP A 331 -16.07 -13.56 6.01
CA ASP A 331 -15.13 -14.03 4.97
C ASP A 331 -15.62 -13.71 3.55
N ASP A 332 -16.94 -13.70 3.31
CA ASP A 332 -17.48 -13.28 2.02
C ASP A 332 -17.19 -11.80 1.76
N LEU A 333 -17.19 -10.94 2.79
CA LEU A 333 -16.89 -9.52 2.62
C LEU A 333 -15.45 -9.30 2.18
N ILE A 334 -14.50 -10.03 2.77
CA ILE A 334 -13.09 -9.98 2.38
C ILE A 334 -12.95 -10.38 0.90
N CYS A 335 -13.62 -11.47 0.49
CA CYS A 335 -13.55 -11.95 -0.89
C CYS A 335 -14.30 -11.04 -1.88
N LEU A 336 -15.36 -10.35 -1.45
CA LEU A 336 -16.02 -9.31 -2.25
C LEU A 336 -15.18 -8.03 -2.34
N ALA A 337 -14.40 -7.68 -1.31
CA ALA A 337 -13.47 -6.56 -1.37
C ALA A 337 -12.35 -6.84 -2.37
N ASP A 338 -11.85 -8.07 -2.44
CA ASP A 338 -10.84 -8.48 -3.42
C ASP A 338 -11.34 -8.38 -4.87
N MET A 339 -12.64 -8.51 -5.13
CA MET A 339 -13.21 -8.24 -6.45
C MET A 339 -12.85 -6.84 -6.96
N CYS A 340 -12.76 -5.82 -6.09
CA CYS A 340 -12.39 -4.47 -6.50
C CYS A 340 -11.00 -4.43 -7.14
N GLY A 341 -9.97 -5.03 -6.52
CA GLY A 341 -8.62 -5.04 -7.05
C GLY A 341 -8.48 -5.86 -8.34
N TYR A 342 -9.08 -7.06 -8.36
CA TYR A 342 -9.00 -7.97 -9.51
C TYR A 342 -9.83 -7.48 -10.71
N ASP A 343 -11.10 -7.10 -10.51
CA ASP A 343 -11.98 -6.68 -11.61
C ASP A 343 -11.54 -5.36 -12.26
N SER A 344 -10.90 -4.45 -11.50
CA SER A 344 -10.35 -3.20 -12.05
C SER A 344 -9.24 -3.45 -13.09
N GLN A 345 -8.52 -4.57 -12.97
CA GLN A 345 -7.37 -4.92 -13.82
C GLN A 345 -7.67 -6.04 -14.83
N ALA A 346 -8.86 -6.64 -14.77
CA ALA A 346 -9.23 -7.81 -15.57
C ALA A 346 -9.51 -7.51 -17.06
N LYS A 347 -9.80 -6.24 -17.42
CA LYS A 347 -10.27 -5.88 -18.77
C LYS A 347 -9.23 -5.08 -19.55
N GLY A 348 -8.95 -5.56 -20.77
CA GLY A 348 -8.05 -4.89 -21.71
C GLY A 348 -6.61 -4.82 -21.23
N THR A 349 -5.80 -4.02 -21.92
CA THR A 349 -4.37 -3.82 -21.61
C THR A 349 -4.09 -2.52 -20.87
N GLU A 350 -5.05 -1.60 -20.83
CA GLU A 350 -4.91 -0.27 -20.25
C GLU A 350 -5.87 -0.12 -19.06
N TRP A 351 -5.42 0.62 -18.05
CA TRP A 351 -6.28 1.01 -16.93
C TRP A 351 -7.41 1.91 -17.42
N ILE A 352 -8.65 1.59 -17.03
CA ILE A 352 -9.84 2.38 -17.39
C ILE A 352 -10.32 3.16 -16.16
N GLU A 353 -10.79 2.45 -15.15
CA GLU A 353 -11.31 3.00 -13.91
C GLU A 353 -11.32 1.90 -12.84
N TRP A 354 -11.50 2.30 -11.58
CA TRP A 354 -11.81 1.37 -10.51
C TRP A 354 -13.15 0.66 -10.75
N SER A 355 -13.17 -0.63 -10.41
CA SER A 355 -14.35 -1.46 -10.51
C SER A 355 -15.48 -0.95 -9.63
N LYS A 356 -16.72 -1.17 -10.06
CA LYS A 356 -17.90 -0.86 -9.23
C LYS A 356 -17.98 -1.74 -7.98
N TRP A 357 -17.26 -2.87 -7.93
CA TRP A 357 -17.06 -3.66 -6.72
C TRP A 357 -16.43 -2.85 -5.57
N CYS A 358 -15.63 -1.83 -5.88
CA CYS A 358 -15.02 -0.95 -4.88
C CYS A 358 -16.06 -0.16 -4.08
N GLY A 359 -17.16 0.22 -4.73
CA GLY A 359 -18.24 1.00 -4.14
C GLY A 359 -19.20 0.22 -3.25
N ILE A 360 -19.02 -1.11 -3.09
CA ILE A 360 -19.81 -1.90 -2.13
C ILE A 360 -19.49 -1.49 -0.68
N PHE A 361 -18.24 -1.08 -0.45
CA PHE A 361 -17.71 -0.74 0.86
C PHE A 361 -17.46 0.77 0.99
N GLY A 362 -17.81 1.31 2.16
CA GLY A 362 -17.50 2.69 2.53
C GLY A 362 -16.03 2.87 2.92
N SER A 363 -15.58 4.12 3.06
CA SER A 363 -14.18 4.44 3.37
C SER A 363 -13.69 3.83 4.69
N GLU A 364 -14.51 3.85 5.75
CA GLU A 364 -14.16 3.24 7.05
C GLU A 364 -14.04 1.71 6.95
N GLU A 365 -14.89 1.08 6.15
CA GLU A 365 -14.84 -0.36 5.90
C GLU A 365 -13.58 -0.73 5.10
N TRP A 366 -13.17 0.12 4.14
CA TRP A 366 -11.92 -0.05 3.39
C TRP A 366 -10.66 0.07 4.25
N GLU A 367 -10.65 0.92 5.27
CA GLU A 367 -9.53 0.99 6.22
C GLU A 367 -9.39 -0.32 7.01
N ILE A 368 -10.52 -0.93 7.43
CA ILE A 368 -10.52 -2.23 8.12
C ILE A 368 -10.06 -3.35 7.17
N LEU A 369 -10.62 -3.41 5.96
CA LEU A 369 -10.27 -4.42 4.96
C LEU A 369 -8.79 -4.33 4.53
N GLY A 370 -8.30 -3.11 4.33
CA GLY A 370 -6.91 -2.83 4.00
C GLY A 370 -5.97 -3.23 5.13
N TYR A 371 -6.28 -2.80 6.35
CA TYR A 371 -5.48 -3.16 7.51
C TYR A 371 -5.51 -4.66 7.81
N GLY A 372 -6.61 -5.36 7.54
CA GLY A 372 -6.66 -6.82 7.64
C GLY A 372 -5.69 -7.52 6.68
N LYS A 373 -5.46 -6.97 5.48
CA LYS A 373 -4.43 -7.47 4.56
C LYS A 373 -3.03 -7.20 5.11
N ASP A 374 -2.81 -6.01 5.65
CA ASP A 374 -1.53 -5.64 6.30
C ASP A 374 -1.20 -6.62 7.44
N LEU A 375 -2.15 -6.85 8.35
CA LEU A 375 -2.02 -7.81 9.45
C LEU A 375 -1.70 -9.21 8.94
N LYS A 376 -2.43 -9.67 7.92
CA LYS A 376 -2.20 -11.00 7.35
C LYS A 376 -0.74 -11.17 6.97
N ARG A 377 -0.20 -10.30 6.11
CA ARG A 377 1.17 -10.50 5.61
C ARG A 377 2.23 -10.16 6.65
N TYR A 378 2.00 -9.17 7.51
CA TYR A 378 2.93 -8.81 8.59
C TYR A 378 3.20 -9.99 9.52
N TYR A 379 2.16 -10.72 9.93
CA TYR A 379 2.28 -11.87 10.83
C TYR A 379 2.52 -13.21 10.12
N GLU A 380 2.30 -13.30 8.81
CA GLU A 380 2.55 -14.53 8.03
C GLU A 380 4.01 -14.62 7.57
N VAL A 381 4.52 -13.57 6.92
CA VAL A 381 5.85 -13.58 6.28
C VAL A 381 6.71 -12.33 6.57
N GLY A 382 6.11 -11.28 7.14
CA GLY A 382 6.83 -10.05 7.49
C GLY A 382 7.52 -10.11 8.87
N GLU A 383 7.80 -8.93 9.42
CA GLU A 383 8.49 -8.74 10.71
C GLU A 383 7.80 -9.46 11.89
N GLY A 384 6.48 -9.65 11.85
CA GLY A 384 5.74 -10.35 12.89
C GLY A 384 5.77 -11.87 12.79
N SER A 385 6.39 -12.43 11.74
CA SER A 385 6.47 -13.87 11.51
C SER A 385 7.68 -14.50 12.21
N THR A 386 7.49 -15.69 12.77
CA THR A 386 8.58 -16.52 13.29
C THR A 386 9.51 -17.02 12.17
N TYR A 387 8.96 -17.29 10.98
CA TYR A 387 9.69 -17.94 9.87
C TYR A 387 10.11 -16.96 8.77
N GLY A 388 9.34 -15.88 8.58
CA GLY A 388 9.53 -14.93 7.48
C GLY A 388 10.96 -14.43 7.31
N PRO A 389 11.59 -13.84 8.34
CA PRO A 389 12.98 -13.41 8.26
C PRO A 389 13.95 -14.53 7.85
N THR A 390 13.80 -15.73 8.42
CA THR A 390 14.65 -16.88 8.10
C THR A 390 14.53 -17.29 6.62
N MET A 391 13.32 -17.29 6.06
CA MET A 391 13.08 -17.61 4.64
C MET A 391 13.69 -16.59 3.68
N GLY A 392 13.78 -15.31 4.08
CA GLY A 392 14.39 -14.24 3.27
C GLY A 392 15.92 -14.22 3.28
N ALA A 393 16.58 -14.94 4.20
CA ALA A 393 18.04 -14.83 4.42
C ALA A 393 18.87 -15.30 3.21
N GLY A 394 18.48 -16.38 2.54
CA GLY A 394 19.25 -16.92 1.41
C GLY A 394 19.38 -15.93 0.25
N TYR A 395 18.32 -15.18 -0.07
CA TYR A 395 18.38 -14.15 -1.12
C TYR A 395 19.29 -12.98 -0.72
N ILE A 396 19.34 -12.61 0.57
CA ILE A 396 20.26 -11.58 1.06
C ILE A 396 21.71 -12.04 0.87
N ASN A 397 22.01 -13.31 1.17
CA ASN A 397 23.35 -13.88 0.98
C ASN A 397 23.75 -13.91 -0.51
N GLU A 398 22.81 -14.16 -1.43
CA GLU A 398 23.05 -14.00 -2.87
C GLU A 398 23.30 -12.54 -3.28
N VAL A 399 22.54 -11.59 -2.72
CA VAL A 399 22.74 -10.15 -2.99
C VAL A 399 24.11 -9.70 -2.49
N ILE A 400 24.51 -10.08 -1.28
CA ILE A 400 25.84 -9.81 -0.74
C ILE A 400 26.91 -10.34 -1.70
N ALA A 401 26.81 -11.60 -2.11
CA ALA A 401 27.77 -12.21 -3.03
C ALA A 401 27.90 -11.46 -4.37
N ARG A 402 26.79 -10.96 -4.92
CA ARG A 402 26.83 -10.09 -6.13
C ARG A 402 27.52 -8.77 -5.84
N LEU A 403 27.18 -8.11 -4.73
CA LEU A 403 27.73 -6.81 -4.34
C LEU A 403 29.21 -6.87 -3.96
N THR A 404 29.72 -8.01 -3.48
CA THR A 404 31.13 -8.23 -3.12
C THR A 404 31.91 -9.02 -4.17
N ASP A 405 31.25 -9.43 -5.26
CA ASP A 405 31.84 -10.22 -6.35
C ASP A 405 32.44 -11.56 -5.89
N THR A 406 31.79 -12.18 -4.90
CA THR A 406 32.16 -13.47 -4.31
C THR A 406 31.13 -14.55 -4.61
N GLU A 407 31.39 -15.77 -4.15
CA GLU A 407 30.37 -16.83 -4.11
C GLU A 407 29.41 -16.61 -2.93
N PRO A 408 28.13 -17.00 -3.05
CA PRO A 408 27.20 -17.01 -1.92
C PRO A 408 27.67 -17.93 -0.80
N ILE A 409 27.72 -17.40 0.42
CA ILE A 409 27.95 -18.17 1.64
C ILE A 409 26.62 -18.24 2.37
N ASP A 410 26.01 -19.43 2.36
CA ASP A 410 24.69 -19.62 2.92
C ASP A 410 24.48 -21.07 3.41
N SER A 411 23.70 -21.19 4.48
CA SER A 411 23.28 -22.45 5.09
C SER A 411 21.77 -22.61 5.19
N THR A 412 21.03 -21.85 4.38
CA THR A 412 19.56 -21.79 4.40
C THR A 412 18.99 -22.43 3.13
N ILE A 413 18.66 -21.61 2.13
CA ILE A 413 17.81 -21.94 0.98
C ILE A 413 18.48 -21.70 -0.38
N THR A 414 19.76 -21.32 -0.40
CA THR A 414 20.55 -21.26 -1.64
C THR A 414 20.72 -22.64 -2.27
N ASN A 415 20.87 -22.67 -3.60
CA ASN A 415 21.15 -23.91 -4.31
C ASN A 415 22.62 -23.94 -4.68
N ARG A 416 23.42 -24.63 -3.85
CA ARG A 416 24.89 -24.71 -4.01
C ARG A 416 25.35 -25.14 -5.40
N THR A 417 24.56 -25.96 -6.12
CA THR A 417 24.90 -26.37 -7.49
C THR A 417 24.69 -25.23 -8.50
N LEU A 418 23.60 -24.47 -8.38
CA LEU A 418 23.34 -23.33 -9.24
C LEU A 418 24.28 -22.15 -8.90
N ASP A 419 24.56 -21.94 -7.62
CA ASP A 419 25.24 -20.74 -7.13
C ASP A 419 26.77 -20.83 -7.22
N SER A 420 27.32 -22.03 -7.46
CA SER A 420 28.75 -22.24 -7.70
C SER A 420 29.15 -22.21 -9.19
N ASP A 421 28.19 -22.18 -10.11
CA ASP A 421 28.45 -22.11 -11.56
C ASP A 421 28.15 -20.70 -12.08
N GLU A 422 29.17 -20.01 -12.62
CA GLU A 422 29.09 -18.68 -13.25
C GLU A 422 28.02 -18.55 -14.33
N ARG A 423 27.61 -19.67 -14.94
CA ARG A 423 26.56 -19.70 -15.96
C ARG A 423 25.16 -19.52 -15.37
N THR A 424 24.96 -19.92 -14.13
CA THR A 424 23.68 -19.89 -13.41
C THR A 424 23.68 -18.87 -12.28
N PHE A 425 24.86 -18.46 -11.82
CA PHE A 425 25.07 -17.36 -10.90
C PHE A 425 26.38 -16.63 -11.24
N PRO A 426 26.37 -15.68 -12.20
CA PRO A 426 27.57 -14.96 -12.55
C PRO A 426 28.05 -14.10 -11.38
N ARG A 427 29.35 -14.15 -11.07
CA ARG A 427 29.97 -13.34 -10.02
C ARG A 427 29.82 -11.87 -10.38
N GLY A 428 29.12 -11.12 -9.54
CA GLY A 428 28.93 -9.67 -9.56
C GLY A 428 29.30 -8.97 -10.89
N GLY A 429 30.34 -8.16 -10.82
CA GLY A 429 30.85 -7.29 -11.88
C GLY A 429 29.98 -6.05 -12.08
N LYS A 430 30.25 -5.32 -13.16
CA LYS A 430 29.43 -4.18 -13.57
C LYS A 430 28.20 -4.65 -14.33
N ARG A 431 27.30 -5.36 -13.65
CA ARG A 431 26.18 -6.11 -14.26
C ARG A 431 24.81 -5.66 -13.77
N PHE A 432 23.80 -5.86 -14.62
CA PHE A 432 22.40 -5.70 -14.25
C PHE A 432 21.79 -7.08 -13.98
N PHE A 433 21.47 -7.38 -12.73
CA PHE A 433 20.75 -8.58 -12.33
C PHE A 433 19.27 -8.27 -12.18
N VAL A 434 18.41 -9.13 -12.72
CA VAL A 434 16.97 -9.09 -12.45
C VAL A 434 16.46 -10.47 -12.10
N ASP A 435 15.80 -10.56 -10.96
CA ASP A 435 15.16 -11.76 -10.45
C ASP A 435 13.64 -11.54 -10.40
N PHE A 436 12.86 -12.53 -10.83
CA PHE A 436 11.40 -12.48 -10.78
C PHE A 436 10.85 -13.46 -9.74
N GLY A 437 9.99 -12.98 -8.83
CA GLY A 437 9.44 -13.76 -7.70
C GLY A 437 8.04 -13.31 -7.27
N HIS A 438 7.66 -13.57 -6.02
CA HIS A 438 6.34 -13.22 -5.46
C HIS A 438 6.42 -12.09 -4.42
N ASP A 439 5.26 -11.69 -3.89
CA ASP A 439 5.17 -10.71 -2.80
C ASP A 439 5.76 -11.21 -1.49
N ASN A 440 5.64 -12.52 -1.22
CA ASN A 440 6.08 -13.11 0.04
C ASN A 440 7.59 -12.91 0.22
N GLU A 441 8.39 -13.29 -0.78
CA GLU A 441 9.86 -13.22 -0.68
C GLU A 441 10.33 -11.77 -0.50
N ILE A 442 9.69 -10.79 -1.15
CA ILE A 442 10.02 -9.37 -0.92
C ILE A 442 9.79 -9.01 0.56
N LEU A 443 8.68 -9.43 1.17
CA LEU A 443 8.40 -9.14 2.58
C LEU A 443 9.34 -9.86 3.53
N GLU A 444 9.69 -11.12 3.23
CA GLU A 444 10.64 -11.93 4.00
C GLU A 444 12.02 -11.28 4.00
N ILE A 445 12.50 -10.87 2.81
CA ILE A 445 13.77 -10.16 2.63
C ILE A 445 13.75 -8.84 3.39
N LEU A 446 12.67 -8.05 3.28
CA LEU A 446 12.55 -6.78 4.02
C LEU A 446 12.56 -6.97 5.54
N ALA A 447 11.92 -8.02 6.03
CA ALA A 447 11.89 -8.38 7.44
C ALA A 447 13.29 -8.80 7.93
N ALA A 448 13.99 -9.64 7.17
CA ALA A 448 15.34 -10.11 7.47
C ALA A 448 16.38 -8.97 7.48
N MET A 449 16.30 -8.02 6.53
CA MET A 449 17.17 -6.85 6.49
C MET A 449 16.83 -5.78 7.55
N GLY A 450 15.71 -5.92 8.28
CA GLY A 450 15.25 -4.90 9.23
C GLY A 450 14.83 -3.57 8.58
N ILE A 451 14.36 -3.60 7.33
CA ILE A 451 13.83 -2.43 6.62
C ILE A 451 12.33 -2.30 6.88
N LEU A 452 11.81 -1.07 6.95
CA LEU A 452 10.41 -0.79 7.31
C LEU A 452 10.00 -1.33 8.69
N LYS A 453 10.97 -1.45 9.60
CA LYS A 453 10.77 -1.94 10.96
C LYS A 453 9.69 -1.15 11.71
N GLN A 454 8.74 -1.86 12.30
CA GLN A 454 7.68 -1.27 13.10
C GLN A 454 8.15 -1.08 14.54
N HIS A 455 7.84 0.07 15.14
CA HIS A 455 8.22 0.34 16.54
C HIS A 455 7.52 -0.60 17.54
N ARG A 456 6.36 -1.12 17.16
CA ARG A 456 5.55 -2.09 17.92
C ARG A 456 4.87 -3.02 16.93
N PRO A 457 4.55 -4.26 17.34
CA PRO A 457 3.70 -5.14 16.55
C PRO A 457 2.38 -4.45 16.18
N LEU A 458 1.85 -4.78 15.00
CA LEU A 458 0.61 -4.19 14.51
C LEU A 458 -0.58 -4.58 15.42
N PRO A 459 -1.41 -3.64 15.90
CA PRO A 459 -2.54 -3.95 16.79
C PRO A 459 -3.56 -4.87 16.12
N LEU A 460 -4.03 -5.89 16.85
CA LEU A 460 -4.93 -6.93 16.33
C LEU A 460 -6.42 -6.60 16.49
N ASP A 461 -6.77 -5.71 17.41
CA ASP A 461 -8.14 -5.44 17.86
C ASP A 461 -8.71 -4.11 17.36
N GLN A 462 -7.89 -3.29 16.70
CA GLN A 462 -8.28 -1.98 16.19
C GLN A 462 -7.44 -1.55 14.98
N VAL A 463 -8.03 -0.74 14.10
CA VAL A 463 -7.29 -0.06 13.05
C VAL A 463 -6.57 1.16 13.67
N PRO A 464 -5.24 1.27 13.53
CA PRO A 464 -4.52 2.42 14.07
C PRO A 464 -4.91 3.70 13.33
N LEU A 465 -4.96 4.84 14.04
CA LEU A 465 -5.27 6.16 13.46
C LEU A 465 -4.37 6.53 12.27
N LYS A 466 -3.15 5.99 12.25
CA LYS A 466 -2.22 6.11 11.14
C LYS A 466 -1.52 4.77 10.93
N ARG A 467 -1.83 4.11 9.82
CA ARG A 467 -1.11 2.93 9.36
C ARG A 467 0.31 3.31 8.94
N THR A 468 1.29 2.52 9.37
CA THR A 468 2.72 2.68 9.06
C THR A 468 3.27 1.54 8.20
N PHE A 469 2.53 0.44 8.13
CA PHE A 469 2.77 -0.69 7.24
C PHE A 469 1.57 -0.79 6.31
N ILE A 470 1.75 -0.41 5.03
CA ILE A 470 0.68 -0.35 4.03
C ILE A 470 1.11 -1.20 2.85
N LEU A 471 0.54 -2.39 2.68
CA LEU A 471 1.02 -3.36 1.69
C LEU A 471 0.95 -2.87 0.24
N SER A 472 -0.01 -2.01 -0.10
CA SER A 472 -0.10 -1.43 -1.46
C SER A 472 1.08 -0.54 -1.79
N GLU A 473 1.77 0.02 -0.79
CA GLU A 473 3.00 0.81 -0.96
C GLU A 473 4.27 -0.06 -0.99
N ILE A 474 4.21 -1.29 -0.45
CA ILE A 474 5.37 -2.16 -0.26
C ILE A 474 5.42 -3.24 -1.34
N VAL A 475 4.36 -4.04 -1.47
CA VAL A 475 4.27 -5.16 -2.42
C VAL A 475 2.98 -5.11 -3.27
N PRO A 476 2.67 -4.02 -3.99
CA PRO A 476 1.61 -4.03 -5.01
C PRO A 476 1.93 -5.02 -6.14
N PHE A 477 1.02 -5.25 -7.08
CA PHE A 477 1.38 -5.99 -8.30
C PHE A 477 2.53 -5.29 -9.02
N GLY A 478 3.52 -6.03 -9.52
CA GLY A 478 4.69 -5.46 -10.17
C GLY A 478 5.63 -4.69 -9.23
N ALA A 479 5.54 -4.93 -7.92
CA ALA A 479 6.46 -4.36 -6.94
C ALA A 479 7.92 -4.64 -7.30
N ARG A 480 8.80 -3.72 -6.89
CA ARG A 480 10.24 -3.84 -7.10
C ARG A 480 11.02 -3.51 -5.84
N LEU A 481 11.95 -4.39 -5.51
CA LEU A 481 13.03 -4.18 -4.55
C LEU A 481 14.34 -4.09 -5.33
N THR A 482 15.08 -3.01 -5.20
CA THR A 482 16.30 -2.76 -5.98
C THR A 482 17.47 -2.44 -5.07
N PHE A 483 18.59 -3.12 -5.30
CA PHE A 483 19.87 -2.84 -4.69
C PHE A 483 20.78 -2.27 -5.77
N GLU A 484 21.33 -1.09 -5.52
CA GLU A 484 22.33 -0.47 -6.39
C GLU A 484 23.65 -0.45 -5.66
N ARG A 485 24.71 -0.94 -6.31
CA ARG A 485 26.08 -0.61 -5.92
C ARG A 485 26.51 0.65 -6.65
N ILE A 486 27.07 1.58 -5.89
CA ILE A 486 27.41 2.93 -6.32
C ILE A 486 28.87 3.15 -5.97
N ALA A 487 29.69 3.39 -6.98
CA ALA A 487 31.07 3.77 -6.82
C ALA A 487 31.16 5.30 -6.75
N CYS A 488 31.73 5.82 -5.67
CA CYS A 488 31.94 7.26 -5.48
C CYS A 488 33.44 7.58 -5.47
N ASP A 489 33.87 8.48 -6.34
CA ASP A 489 35.20 9.10 -6.26
C ASP A 489 35.19 10.10 -5.09
N MET A 490 35.86 9.73 -4.00
CA MET A 490 35.89 10.55 -2.79
C MET A 490 36.91 11.70 -2.90
N GLY A 491 37.75 11.71 -3.95
CA GLY A 491 39.01 12.45 -3.93
C GLY A 491 39.85 12.04 -2.71
N ASN A 492 41.07 12.54 -2.57
CA ASN A 492 41.90 12.26 -1.38
C ASN A 492 41.39 12.98 -0.09
N TRP A 493 40.07 13.04 0.14
CA TRP A 493 39.42 13.76 1.24
C TRP A 493 39.19 12.91 2.49
N GLU A 494 39.30 11.58 2.41
CA GLU A 494 39.43 10.72 3.59
C GLU A 494 40.92 10.42 3.83
N LEU A 495 41.42 10.81 5.01
CA LEU A 495 42.66 10.30 5.58
C LEU A 495 42.28 8.94 6.18
N ASP A 496 42.46 7.85 5.43
CA ASP A 496 42.23 6.51 5.99
C ASP A 496 43.10 6.34 7.26
N PRO A 497 42.50 6.01 8.42
CA PRO A 497 43.28 5.43 9.49
C PRO A 497 43.77 4.06 8.99
N PRO A 498 45.07 3.73 9.13
CA PRO A 498 45.59 2.47 8.65
C PRO A 498 45.00 1.33 9.50
N THR A 499 44.05 0.59 8.95
CA THR A 499 43.61 -0.68 9.52
C THR A 499 44.23 -1.81 8.70
N GLU A 500 45.16 -2.54 9.32
CA GLU A 500 45.73 -3.77 8.78
C GLU A 500 44.62 -4.82 8.62
N GLY A 501 44.12 -4.99 7.39
CA GLY A 501 43.11 -6.00 7.10
C GLY A 501 42.47 -5.88 5.71
N ASP A 502 43.25 -5.52 4.68
CA ASP A 502 42.72 -5.42 3.32
C ASP A 502 42.18 -6.77 2.85
N GLY A 503 40.87 -6.84 2.66
CA GLY A 503 40.22 -7.80 1.77
C GLY A 503 40.69 -7.61 0.33
N PRO A 504 40.10 -8.28 -0.68
CA PRO A 504 40.48 -8.10 -2.07
C PRO A 504 40.08 -6.70 -2.54
N ASP A 505 40.94 -5.75 -2.20
CA ASP A 505 40.79 -4.34 -2.47
C ASP A 505 40.78 -4.17 -3.98
N ARG A 506 39.69 -3.61 -4.51
CA ARG A 506 39.55 -3.28 -5.94
C ARG A 506 40.42 -2.06 -6.24
N GLY A 507 41.72 -2.26 -6.13
CA GLY A 507 42.77 -1.45 -6.70
C GLY A 507 42.67 0.03 -6.40
N ASN A 508 42.72 0.44 -5.13
CA ASN A 508 43.30 1.71 -4.64
C ASN A 508 43.20 2.92 -5.62
N ASP A 509 42.00 3.15 -6.18
CA ASP A 509 41.73 4.21 -7.17
C ASP A 509 41.07 5.44 -6.52
N GLY A 510 40.99 5.43 -5.17
CA GLY A 510 40.33 6.46 -4.37
C GLY A 510 38.81 6.39 -4.40
N ARG A 511 38.21 5.31 -4.92
CA ARG A 511 36.75 5.12 -4.94
C ARG A 511 36.29 4.24 -3.79
N LYS A 512 35.13 4.61 -3.24
CA LYS A 512 34.43 3.85 -2.19
C LYS A 512 33.09 3.39 -2.70
N ASP A 513 32.75 2.14 -2.39
CA ASP A 513 31.50 1.51 -2.81
C ASP A 513 30.41 1.67 -1.76
N TYR A 514 29.21 2.00 -2.24
CA TYR A 514 28.02 2.18 -1.43
C TYR A 514 26.86 1.36 -1.97
N VAL A 515 25.95 0.98 -1.09
CA VAL A 515 24.69 0.31 -1.40
C VAL A 515 23.53 1.30 -1.21
N ARG A 516 22.64 1.36 -2.19
CA ARG A 516 21.35 2.05 -2.08
C ARG A 516 20.21 1.08 -2.32
N ILE A 517 19.22 1.10 -1.44
CA ILE A 517 18.06 0.21 -1.50
C ILE A 517 16.82 1.01 -1.88
N LEU A 518 16.07 0.53 -2.86
CA LEU A 518 14.82 1.12 -3.29
C LEU A 518 13.67 0.12 -3.19
N ILE A 519 12.55 0.58 -2.64
CA ILE A 519 11.27 -0.14 -2.66
C ILE A 519 10.31 0.71 -3.48
N ASN A 520 9.88 0.20 -4.62
CA ASN A 520 8.98 0.90 -5.53
C ASN A 520 9.45 2.34 -5.85
N ASP A 521 10.75 2.54 -6.12
CA ASP A 521 11.43 3.84 -6.41
C ASP A 521 11.64 4.79 -5.24
N LYS A 522 11.19 4.43 -4.05
CA LYS A 522 11.50 5.19 -2.85
C LYS A 522 12.80 4.66 -2.28
N VAL A 523 13.72 5.54 -1.91
CA VAL A 523 14.96 5.16 -1.22
C VAL A 523 14.61 4.78 0.22
N HIS A 524 15.12 3.63 0.66
CA HIS A 524 15.00 3.13 2.03
C HIS A 524 16.39 2.95 2.64
N ARG A 525 16.43 2.93 3.97
CA ARG A 525 17.66 2.73 4.75
C ARG A 525 17.50 1.48 5.60
N VAL A 526 18.60 0.76 5.76
CA VAL A 526 18.73 -0.31 6.75
C VAL A 526 18.75 0.34 8.13
N ASN A 527 17.95 -0.19 9.05
CA ASN A 527 17.91 0.30 10.44
C ASN A 527 19.03 -0.35 11.26
N HIS A 528 20.28 0.05 10.99
CA HIS A 528 21.47 -0.49 11.64
C HIS A 528 22.54 0.58 11.84
N LEU A 529 23.23 0.55 12.98
CA LEU A 529 24.18 1.58 13.39
C LEU A 529 25.31 1.77 12.37
N ALA A 530 25.84 0.68 11.80
CA ALA A 530 26.90 0.74 10.79
C ALA A 530 26.48 1.58 9.56
N CYS A 531 25.26 1.39 9.04
CA CYS A 531 24.74 2.19 7.93
C CYS A 531 24.37 3.62 8.33
N GLU A 532 23.98 3.86 9.58
CA GLU A 532 23.69 5.21 10.09
C GLU A 532 24.94 6.09 10.21
N GLN A 533 26.12 5.46 10.35
CA GLN A 533 27.42 6.12 10.46
C GLN A 533 28.16 6.26 9.13
N SER A 534 27.63 5.70 8.03
CA SER A 534 28.23 5.80 6.70
C SER A 534 28.33 7.25 6.21
N GLY A 535 29.43 7.58 5.52
CA GLY A 535 29.75 8.97 5.15
C GLY A 535 28.72 9.69 4.25
N LEU A 536 27.92 8.95 3.48
CA LEU A 536 26.90 9.49 2.56
C LEU A 536 25.46 9.11 2.95
N VAL A 537 25.23 8.90 4.25
CA VAL A 537 23.92 8.49 4.78
C VAL A 537 22.81 9.50 4.46
N GLU A 538 23.08 10.81 4.37
CA GLU A 538 22.04 11.80 4.00
C GLU A 538 21.51 11.57 2.58
N HIS A 539 22.31 10.98 1.70
CA HIS A 539 21.92 10.59 0.34
C HIS A 539 21.22 9.23 0.28
N GLY A 540 21.04 8.57 1.43
CA GLY A 540 20.47 7.22 1.54
C GLY A 540 21.43 6.13 1.05
N LEU A 541 22.74 6.38 1.17
CA LEU A 541 23.82 5.46 0.81
C LEU A 541 24.38 4.84 2.09
N CYS A 542 24.62 3.54 2.09
CA CYS A 542 25.36 2.82 3.14
C CYS A 542 26.66 2.29 2.53
N GLU A 543 27.80 2.43 3.19
CA GLU A 543 29.06 1.86 2.70
C GLU A 543 28.92 0.34 2.52
N LEU A 544 29.54 -0.23 1.49
CA LEU A 544 29.36 -1.65 1.16
C LEU A 544 29.70 -2.56 2.34
N GLU A 545 30.81 -2.31 3.01
CA GLU A 545 31.22 -3.07 4.20
C GLU A 545 30.22 -2.91 5.36
N SER A 546 29.77 -1.68 5.61
CA SER A 546 28.73 -1.41 6.62
C SER A 546 27.39 -2.06 6.28
N TYR A 547 27.06 -2.16 4.99
CA TYR A 547 25.89 -2.89 4.53
C TYR A 547 26.03 -4.38 4.85
N VAL A 548 27.15 -5.00 4.47
CA VAL A 548 27.42 -6.42 4.77
C VAL A 548 27.37 -6.68 6.28
N GLU A 549 28.01 -5.83 7.10
CA GLU A 549 27.94 -5.91 8.57
C GLU A 549 26.49 -5.81 9.07
N SER A 550 25.69 -4.90 8.52
CA SER A 550 24.29 -4.74 8.92
C SER A 550 23.41 -5.95 8.58
N GLN A 551 23.89 -6.88 7.74
CA GLN A 551 23.17 -8.12 7.39
C GLN A 551 23.56 -9.31 8.28
N GLN A 552 24.13 -9.07 9.48
CA GLN A 552 24.52 -10.10 10.45
C GLN A 552 23.45 -11.20 10.65
N PHE A 553 22.17 -10.82 10.68
CA PHE A 553 21.08 -11.78 10.79
C PHE A 553 21.15 -12.84 9.69
N ALA A 554 21.21 -12.44 8.42
CA ALA A 554 21.21 -13.37 7.30
C ALA A 554 22.53 -14.15 7.16
N THR A 555 23.66 -13.55 7.54
CA THR A 555 24.99 -14.15 7.36
C THR A 555 25.42 -15.06 8.50
N THR A 556 24.92 -14.83 9.72
CA THR A 556 25.47 -15.47 10.93
C THR A 556 24.41 -15.92 11.92
N ASP A 557 23.42 -15.08 12.22
CA ASP A 557 22.45 -15.38 13.29
C ASP A 557 21.25 -16.21 12.81
N VAL A 558 21.06 -16.36 11.50
CA VAL A 558 19.92 -17.07 10.91
C VAL A 558 19.93 -18.53 11.34
N ASP A 559 18.80 -18.97 11.87
CA ASP A 559 18.56 -20.36 12.24
C ASP A 559 17.57 -21.00 11.27
N TRP A 560 18.08 -21.74 10.28
CA TRP A 560 17.25 -22.55 9.38
C TRP A 560 16.66 -23.79 10.09
N GLY A 561 17.18 -24.16 11.26
CA GLY A 561 16.71 -25.31 12.05
C GLY A 561 15.24 -25.19 12.44
N ILE A 562 14.74 -23.97 12.62
CA ILE A 562 13.32 -23.70 12.93
C ILE A 562 12.36 -24.29 11.89
N CYS A 563 12.79 -24.47 10.63
CA CYS A 563 11.97 -25.06 9.58
C CYS A 563 11.71 -26.56 9.77
N TYR A 564 12.52 -27.25 10.58
CA TYR A 564 12.45 -28.70 10.83
C TYR A 564 12.28 -29.06 12.30
N ASP A 565 12.51 -28.12 13.21
CA ASP A 565 12.16 -28.25 14.60
C ASP A 565 10.65 -28.09 14.74
N HIS A 566 9.94 -29.22 14.76
CA HIS A 566 8.59 -29.26 15.32
C HIS A 566 8.71 -28.86 16.80
N ASP A 567 8.05 -27.76 17.19
CA ASP A 567 8.02 -27.24 18.56
C ASP A 567 8.16 -28.33 19.63
N LYS A 568 9.15 -28.17 20.50
CA LYS A 568 9.24 -28.84 21.81
C LYS A 568 8.16 -28.34 22.76
#